data_AF-A0ABD0PK11-F1
#
_entry.id   AF-A0ABD0PK11-F1
#
_cell.length_a   1.000
_cell.length_b   1.000
_cell.length_c   1.000
_cell.angle_alpha   90.00
_cell.angle_beta   90.00
_cell.angle_gamma   90.00
#
_symmetry.space_group_name_H-M   'P 1'
#
loop_
_entity.id
_entity.type
_entity.pdbx_description
1 polymer ?
#
loop_
_entity_poly.entity_id
_entity_poly.type
_entity_poly.pdbx_seq_one_letter_code
_entity_poly.pdbx_strand_id
1 'polypeptide(L)'
;NKGELTFTLKKTAALTPYAQVVVYTVLPNRETVADSMDFPIEECLPNKVSLKFSSPTALPGEKTSFNLKANPGSLCSVQAIDQSVLLLRPEAELDAAAVC
;
A
#
# COMPACT_ATOMS: atom_id res chain seq x y z
N ASN A 1 -14.29 -39.41 3.43
CA ASN A 1 -13.57 -38.77 2.30
C ASN A 1 -13.35 -37.30 2.61
N LYS A 2 -12.09 -36.88 2.72
CA LYS A 2 -11.68 -35.47 2.71
C LYS A 2 -10.90 -35.25 1.42
N GLY A 3 -11.25 -34.20 0.68
CA GLY A 3 -10.49 -33.73 -0.47
C GLY A 3 -9.79 -32.42 -0.10
N GLU A 4 -8.60 -32.20 -0.63
CA GLU A 4 -7.85 -30.97 -0.45
C GLU A 4 -7.63 -30.33 -1.83
N LEU A 5 -7.86 -29.02 -1.91
CA LEU A 5 -7.61 -28.22 -3.10
C LEU A 5 -6.68 -27.07 -2.71
N THR A 6 -5.55 -26.98 -3.39
CA THR A 6 -4.58 -25.91 -3.18
C THR A 6 -4.40 -25.12 -4.47
N PHE A 7 -4.47 -23.80 -4.38
CA PHE A 7 -4.17 -22.89 -5.46
C PHE A 7 -3.31 -21.73 -4.95
N THR A 8 -2.50 -21.16 -5.83
CA THR A 8 -1.58 -20.06 -5.50
C THR A 8 -2.06 -18.78 -6.16
N LEU A 9 -2.31 -17.75 -5.36
CA LEU A 9 -2.55 -16.40 -5.85
C LEU A 9 -1.22 -15.76 -6.25
N LYS A 10 -1.18 -15.14 -7.43
CA LYS A 10 -0.01 -14.38 -7.93
C LYS A 10 -0.41 -12.92 -8.12
N LYS A 11 0.57 -12.01 -8.01
CA LYS A 11 0.37 -10.56 -8.18
C LYS A 11 -0.69 -9.99 -7.21
N THR A 12 -0.63 -10.41 -5.94
CA THR A 12 -1.60 -10.04 -4.91
C THR A 12 -1.60 -8.56 -4.56
N ALA A 13 -0.50 -7.83 -4.81
CA ALA A 13 -0.42 -6.37 -4.59
C ALA A 13 -1.47 -5.56 -5.37
N ALA A 14 -2.02 -6.08 -6.48
CA ALA A 14 -3.12 -5.42 -7.19
C ALA A 14 -4.51 -5.67 -6.53
N LEU A 15 -4.56 -6.54 -5.52
CA LEU A 15 -5.77 -6.95 -4.80
C LEU A 15 -5.85 -6.30 -3.42
N THR A 16 -5.17 -5.18 -3.19
CA THR A 16 -5.21 -4.49 -1.89
C THR A 16 -6.52 -3.74 -1.68
N PRO A 17 -6.98 -3.56 -0.43
CA PRO A 17 -6.36 -4.06 0.81
C PRO A 17 -6.69 -5.54 1.11
N TYR A 18 -7.66 -6.13 0.41
CA TYR A 18 -8.08 -7.52 0.61
C TYR A 18 -8.26 -8.27 -0.72
N ALA A 19 -7.66 -9.44 -0.83
CA ALA A 19 -7.96 -10.40 -1.87
C ALA A 19 -9.15 -11.26 -1.44
N GLN A 20 -10.33 -11.00 -1.99
CA GLN A 20 -11.49 -11.88 -1.80
C GLN A 20 -11.38 -13.09 -2.73
N VAL A 21 -11.42 -14.29 -2.14
CA VAL A 21 -11.40 -15.55 -2.88
C VAL A 21 -12.75 -16.22 -2.73
N VAL A 22 -13.37 -16.58 -3.85
CA VAL A 22 -14.63 -17.32 -3.89
C VAL A 22 -14.39 -18.67 -4.55
N VAL A 23 -14.84 -19.74 -3.91
CA VAL A 23 -14.80 -21.10 -4.44
C VAL A 23 -16.23 -21.60 -4.59
N TYR A 24 -16.56 -22.20 -5.73
CA TYR A 24 -17.88 -22.77 -5.95
C TYR A 24 -17.81 -24.07 -6.74
N THR A 25 -18.86 -24.88 -6.62
CA THR A 25 -19.06 -26.07 -7.44
C THR A 25 -20.53 -26.21 -7.83
N VAL A 26 -20.77 -26.80 -9.00
CA VAL A 26 -22.11 -27.09 -9.52
C VAL A 26 -22.34 -28.59 -9.45
N LEU A 27 -23.35 -29.00 -8.70
CA LEU A 27 -23.71 -30.39 -8.50
C LEU A 27 -24.50 -30.93 -9.70
N PRO A 28 -24.57 -32.26 -9.91
CA PRO A 28 -25.32 -32.86 -11.02
C PRO A 28 -26.82 -32.51 -11.04
N ASN A 29 -27.39 -32.21 -9.87
CA ASN A 29 -28.77 -31.75 -9.71
C ASN A 29 -28.96 -30.25 -10.02
N ARG A 30 -27.91 -29.57 -10.49
CA ARG A 30 -27.86 -28.13 -10.81
C ARG A 30 -27.86 -27.19 -9.59
N GLU A 31 -27.70 -27.72 -8.38
CA GLU A 31 -27.46 -26.89 -7.21
C GLU A 31 -26.02 -26.37 -7.19
N THR A 32 -25.83 -25.16 -6.68
CA THR A 32 -24.52 -24.53 -6.54
C THR A 32 -24.19 -24.39 -5.06
N VAL A 33 -23.00 -24.84 -4.66
CA VAL A 33 -22.46 -24.62 -3.32
C VAL A 33 -21.24 -23.71 -3.47
N ALA A 34 -21.17 -22.66 -2.66
CA ALA A 34 -20.08 -21.70 -2.69
C ALA A 34 -19.66 -21.30 -1.28
N ASP A 35 -18.40 -20.90 -1.16
CA ASP A 35 -17.82 -20.29 0.04
C ASP A 35 -16.84 -19.18 -0.37
N SER A 36 -16.56 -18.27 0.55
CA SER A 36 -15.68 -17.13 0.31
C SER A 36 -14.82 -16.80 1.52
N MET A 37 -13.60 -16.31 1.26
CA MET A 37 -12.73 -15.80 2.31
C MET A 37 -11.94 -14.59 1.83
N ASP A 38 -11.82 -13.59 2.70
CA ASP A 38 -10.99 -12.41 2.48
C ASP A 38 -9.58 -12.63 3.03
N PHE A 39 -8.57 -12.29 2.23
CA PHE A 39 -7.16 -12.36 2.61
C PHE A 39 -6.55 -10.96 2.64
N PRO A 40 -6.08 -10.45 3.80
CA PRO A 40 -5.44 -9.14 3.87
C PRO A 40 -4.11 -9.12 3.09
N ILE A 41 -3.88 -8.04 2.33
CA ILE A 41 -2.65 -7.84 1.54
C ILE A 41 -1.89 -6.60 2.04
N GLU A 42 -0.61 -6.75 2.34
CA GLU A 42 0.23 -5.71 2.95
C GLU A 42 0.68 -4.58 2.00
N GLU A 43 1.00 -4.87 0.74
CA GLU A 43 1.54 -3.87 -0.19
C GLU A 43 0.47 -3.22 -1.08
N CYS A 44 0.01 -2.01 -0.72
CA CYS A 44 -0.99 -1.22 -1.46
C CYS A 44 -0.41 -0.09 -2.34
N LEU A 45 0.85 0.31 -2.14
CA LEU A 45 1.51 1.36 -2.91
C LEU A 45 2.51 0.76 -3.90
N PRO A 46 2.09 0.43 -5.14
CA PRO A 46 2.97 -0.22 -6.13
C PRO A 46 4.10 0.69 -6.61
N ASN A 47 3.96 2.02 -6.49
CA ASN A 47 5.02 2.97 -6.75
C ASN A 47 5.89 3.11 -5.49
N LYS A 48 7.08 2.50 -5.50
CA LYS A 48 8.01 2.57 -4.38
C LYS A 48 8.70 3.93 -4.37
N VAL A 49 8.27 4.78 -3.44
CA VAL A 49 8.81 6.14 -3.27
C VAL A 49 9.76 6.19 -2.08
N SER A 50 10.87 6.92 -2.20
CA SER A 50 11.75 7.23 -1.07
C SER A 50 12.35 8.63 -1.19
N LEU A 51 12.47 9.32 -0.06
CA LEU A 51 13.06 10.65 0.03
C LEU A 51 14.20 10.63 1.07
N LYS A 52 15.37 11.18 0.69
CA LYS A 52 16.51 11.28 1.59
C LYS A 52 17.25 12.60 1.40
N PHE A 53 17.38 13.37 2.48
CA PHE A 53 18.23 14.56 2.50
C PHE A 53 19.72 14.19 2.38
N SER A 54 20.50 15.07 1.76
CA SER A 54 21.96 14.92 1.63
C SER A 54 22.67 15.03 2.98
N SER A 55 22.17 15.91 3.85
CA SER A 55 22.60 16.08 5.23
C SER A 55 21.39 16.03 6.18
N PRO A 56 21.51 15.42 7.37
CA PRO A 56 20.42 15.40 8.35
C PRO A 56 20.14 16.77 8.97
N THR A 57 21.10 17.71 8.92
CA THR A 57 20.98 19.06 9.47
C THR A 57 21.58 20.09 8.53
N ALA A 58 21.09 21.32 8.62
CA ALA A 58 21.57 22.49 7.88
C ALA A 58 21.40 23.75 8.73
N LEU A 59 22.22 24.77 8.49
CA LEU A 59 22.08 26.07 9.15
C LEU A 59 20.88 26.85 8.57
N PRO A 60 20.30 27.81 9.33
CA PRO A 60 19.26 28.68 8.80
C PRO A 60 19.71 29.40 7.52
N GLY A 61 18.92 29.26 6.45
CA GLY A 61 19.22 29.86 5.14
C GLY A 61 20.25 29.11 4.29
N GLU A 62 20.83 28.02 4.81
CA GLU A 62 21.73 27.17 4.03
C GLU A 62 20.96 26.42 2.93
N LYS A 63 21.60 26.26 1.77
CA LYS A 63 21.03 25.48 0.67
C LYS A 63 21.11 23.99 1.00
N THR A 64 19.96 23.33 1.06
CA THR A 64 19.86 21.88 1.23
C THR A 64 19.41 21.19 -0.06
N SER A 65 19.68 19.90 -0.15
CA SER A 65 19.25 19.04 -1.25
C SER A 65 18.73 17.71 -0.72
N PHE A 66 17.78 17.13 -1.43
CA PHE A 66 17.28 15.79 -1.17
C PHE A 66 17.19 15.00 -2.46
N ASN A 67 17.27 13.68 -2.32
CA ASN A 67 17.07 12.73 -3.41
C ASN A 67 15.69 12.11 -3.26
N LEU A 68 14.87 12.24 -4.29
CA LEU A 68 13.57 11.58 -4.41
C LEU A 68 13.66 10.47 -5.46
N LYS A 69 13.31 9.25 -5.09
CA LYS A 69 13.22 8.11 -6.00
C LYS A 69 11.78 7.67 -6.13
N ALA A 70 11.34 7.42 -7.36
CA ALA A 70 10.02 6.91 -7.72
C ALA A 70 10.11 6.23 -9.11
N ASN A 71 9.04 5.59 -9.55
CA ASN A 71 8.97 5.03 -10.90
C ASN A 71 9.13 6.14 -11.98
N PRO A 72 9.76 5.83 -13.14
CA PRO A 72 9.93 6.80 -14.22
C PRO A 72 8.61 7.42 -14.68
N GLY A 73 8.60 8.74 -14.92
CA GLY A 73 7.41 9.48 -15.37
C GLY A 73 6.38 9.78 -14.26
N SER A 74 6.64 9.39 -13.01
CA SER A 74 5.77 9.74 -11.88
C SER A 74 5.75 11.24 -11.62
N LEU A 75 4.56 11.81 -11.42
CA LEU A 75 4.41 13.13 -10.83
C LEU A 75 4.53 13.01 -9.30
N CYS A 76 5.45 13.78 -8.71
CA CYS A 76 5.69 13.74 -7.26
C CYS A 76 5.43 15.10 -6.63
N SER A 77 4.58 15.14 -5.61
CA SER A 77 4.39 16.31 -4.74
C SER A 77 5.29 16.18 -3.51
N VAL A 78 5.82 17.30 -3.01
CA VAL A 78 6.67 17.36 -1.82
C VAL A 78 6.09 18.35 -0.84
N GLN A 79 5.96 17.95 0.42
CA GLN A 79 5.50 18.78 1.52
C GLN A 79 6.62 18.92 2.55
N ALA A 80 6.86 20.14 3.01
CA ALA A 80 7.73 20.43 4.14
C ALA A 80 6.88 21.03 5.25
N ILE A 81 6.95 20.46 6.46
CA ILE A 81 6.14 20.85 7.61
C ILE A 81 7.10 21.16 8.76
N ASP A 82 6.82 22.23 9.51
CA ASP A 82 7.51 22.52 10.76
C ASP A 82 7.00 21.57 11.86
N GLN A 83 7.92 21.02 12.66
CA GLN A 83 7.57 20.05 13.70
C GLN A 83 6.55 20.60 14.71
N SER A 84 6.54 21.91 14.98
CA SER A 84 5.55 22.53 15.87
C SER A 84 4.12 22.43 15.33
N VAL A 85 3.93 22.40 14.01
CA VAL A 85 2.60 22.21 13.39
C VAL A 85 2.09 20.81 13.66
N LEU A 86 2.94 19.78 13.57
CA LEU A 86 2.56 18.40 13.85
C LEU A 86 2.13 18.19 15.31
N LEU A 87 2.70 18.96 16.25
CA LEU A 87 2.27 18.94 17.65
C LEU A 87 0.85 19.51 17.84
N LEU A 88 0.42 20.44 16.97
CA LEU A 88 -0.89 21.07 17.04
C LEU A 88 -1.94 20.37 16.16
N ARG A 89 -1.52 19.77 15.04
CA ARG A 89 -2.35 19.12 14.01
C ARG A 89 -1.66 17.86 13.47
N PRO A 90 -1.75 16.73 14.20
CA PRO A 90 -1.15 15.47 13.79
C PRO A 90 -1.65 14.97 12.43
N GLU A 91 -2.90 15.30 12.07
CA GLU A 91 -3.52 14.95 10.79
C GLU A 91 -2.88 15.62 9.57
N ALA A 92 -1.96 16.58 9.77
CA ALA A 92 -1.16 17.15 8.71
C ALA A 92 -0.01 16.22 8.25
N GLU A 93 0.31 15.19 9.04
CA GLU A 93 1.30 14.18 8.67
C GLU A 93 0.77 13.29 7.55
N LEU A 94 1.63 12.99 6.58
CA LEU A 94 1.29 12.09 5.47
C LEU A 94 1.43 10.64 5.94
N ASP A 95 0.31 9.92 5.93
CA ASP A 95 0.26 8.49 6.25
C ASP A 95 -0.10 7.67 5.00
N ALA A 96 0.72 6.65 4.72
CA ALA A 96 0.44 5.69 3.66
C ALA A 96 -0.84 4.89 3.93
N ALA A 97 -1.16 4.62 5.20
CA ALA A 97 -2.35 3.89 5.62
C ALA A 97 -3.65 4.70 5.50
N ALA A 98 -3.59 5.97 5.10
CA ALA A 98 -4.80 6.76 4.78
C ALA A 98 -5.20 6.62 3.28
N VAL A 99 -4.28 6.14 2.43
CA VAL A 99 -4.52 5.89 1.00
C VAL A 99 -4.88 4.43 0.75
N CYS A 100 -4.42 3.57 1.64
CA CYS A 100 -4.74 2.15 1.73
C CYS A 100 -5.85 1.94 2.77
#